data_AF-A0A4Y2V020-F1
#
_entry.id   AF-A0A4Y2V020-F1
#
_cell.length_a   1.000
_cell.length_b   1.000
_cell.length_c   1.000
_cell.angle_alpha   90.00
_cell.angle_beta   90.00
_cell.angle_gamma   90.00
#
_symmetry.space_group_name_H-M   'P 1'
#
loop_
_entity.id
_entity.type
_entity.pdbx_description
1 polymer ?
#
loop_
_entity_poly.entity_id
_entity_poly.type
_entity_poly.pdbx_seq_one_letter_code
_entity_poly.pdbx_strand_id
1 'polypeptide(L)'
;MNHKLQHMCSALVNRGGPTLLHNNAGPHLAQRRLQRLNKLGYETLPHPPCSRKRTPLFKPLDNFLKQKVFNKQSVLENVFLQLYRFQNVGILS
;
A
#
# COMPACT_ATOMS: atom_id res chain seq x y z
N MET A 1 -12.92 16.47 -5.56
CA MET A 1 -12.57 16.63 -4.14
C MET A 1 -12.72 15.28 -3.44
N ASN A 2 -11.69 14.74 -2.79
CA ASN A 2 -11.77 13.40 -2.18
C ASN A 2 -12.32 13.50 -0.75
N HIS A 3 -13.63 13.30 -0.59
CA HIS A 3 -14.35 13.44 0.68
C HIS A 3 -13.79 12.54 1.80
N LYS A 4 -13.18 11.41 1.46
CA LYS A 4 -12.58 10.49 2.43
C LYS A 4 -11.24 11.00 2.95
N LEU A 5 -10.43 11.64 2.10
CA LEU A 5 -9.21 12.33 2.51
C LEU A 5 -9.54 13.57 3.35
N GLN A 6 -10.61 14.30 3.04
CA GLN A 6 -11.09 15.43 3.86
C GLN A 6 -11.39 15.03 5.29
N HIS A 7 -12.10 13.91 5.46
CA HIS A 7 -12.43 13.39 6.78
C HIS A 7 -11.20 12.87 7.55
N MET A 8 -10.14 12.43 6.85
CA MET A 8 -8.92 11.96 7.52
C MET A 8 -7.91 13.08 7.80
N CYS A 9 -7.77 14.04 6.90
CA CYS A 9 -6.92 15.21 7.08
C CYS A 9 -7.24 16.27 6.02
N SER A 10 -7.96 17.33 6.41
CA SER A 10 -8.34 18.44 5.51
C SER A 10 -7.13 19.14 4.86
N ALA A 11 -5.97 19.13 5.52
CA ALA A 11 -4.73 19.72 5.02
C ALA A 11 -4.13 18.99 3.79
N LEU A 12 -4.55 17.75 3.50
CA LEU A 12 -3.98 16.92 2.43
C LEU A 12 -4.81 16.93 1.14
N VAL A 13 -5.96 17.60 1.14
CA VAL A 13 -6.97 17.49 0.07
C VAL A 13 -6.58 18.31 -1.16
N ASN A 14 -5.69 19.30 -0.98
CA ASN A 14 -5.28 20.26 -2.01
C ASN A 14 -3.76 20.29 -2.22
N ARG A 15 -3.00 19.33 -1.67
CA ARG A 15 -1.54 19.27 -1.88
C ARG A 15 -1.23 18.56 -3.19
N GLY A 16 -0.30 19.12 -3.98
CA GLY A 16 0.07 18.59 -5.30
C GLY A 16 1.01 17.37 -5.28
N GLY A 17 1.49 16.96 -4.11
CA GLY A 17 2.45 15.86 -3.95
C GLY A 17 1.78 14.51 -3.63
N PRO A 18 2.49 13.38 -3.88
CA PRO A 18 1.99 12.06 -3.54
C PRO A 18 1.84 11.89 -2.02
N THR A 19 0.66 11.44 -1.60
CA THR A 19 0.38 11.16 -0.19
C THR A 19 0.51 9.67 0.09
N LEU A 20 1.38 9.29 1.03
CA LEU A 20 1.62 7.89 1.37
C LEU A 20 0.67 7.41 2.48
N LEU A 21 -0.18 6.43 2.14
CA LEU A 21 -0.99 5.70 3.11
C LEU A 21 -0.29 4.40 3.53
N HIS A 22 0.08 4.29 4.81
CA HIS A 22 0.71 3.09 5.38
C HIS A 22 0.27 2.86 6.83
N ASN A 23 0.61 1.71 7.41
CA ASN A 23 0.32 1.36 8.80
C ASN A 23 1.42 1.87 9.77
N ASN A 24 1.10 1.99 11.06
CA ASN A 24 2.03 2.50 12.08
C ASN A 24 3.00 1.43 12.62
N ALA A 25 3.40 0.44 11.82
CA ALA A 25 4.34 -0.57 12.29
C ALA A 25 5.71 0.07 12.62
N GLY A 26 6.42 -0.40 13.66
CA GLY A 26 7.65 0.22 14.17
C GLY A 26 8.70 0.62 13.10
N PRO A 27 9.01 -0.22 12.09
CA PRO A 27 9.93 0.14 11.01
C PRO A 27 9.47 1.33 10.15
N HIS A 28 8.18 1.68 10.21
CA HIS A 28 7.52 2.77 9.50
C HIS A 28 7.67 4.12 10.16
N LEU A 29 7.79 4.10 11.48
CA LEU A 29 7.96 5.29 12.30
C LEU A 29 9.43 5.57 12.59
N ALA A 30 10.35 4.68 12.18
CA ALA A 30 11.78 4.89 12.32
C ALA A 30 12.21 6.20 11.64
N GLN A 31 12.93 7.04 12.38
CA GLN A 31 13.34 8.38 11.94
C GLN A 31 14.06 8.39 10.58
N ARG A 32 14.93 7.39 10.34
CA ARG A 32 15.61 7.20 9.05
C ARG A 32 14.63 7.07 7.89
N ARG A 33 13.49 6.42 8.09
CA ARG A 33 12.46 6.28 7.06
C ARG A 33 11.71 7.60 6.84
N LEU A 34 11.30 8.28 7.90
CA LEU A 34 10.64 9.58 7.79
C LEU A 34 11.52 10.59 7.03
N GLN A 35 12.82 10.60 7.31
CA GLN A 35 13.79 11.42 6.57
C GLN A 35 13.86 11.07 5.07
N ARG A 36 13.81 9.78 4.71
CA ARG A 36 13.78 9.35 3.29
C ARG A 36 12.50 9.78 2.60
N LEU A 37 11.35 9.67 3.26
CA LEU A 37 10.06 10.09 2.72
C LEU A 37 10.05 11.60 2.47
N ASN A 38 10.53 12.40 3.42
CA ASN A 38 10.67 13.85 3.25
C ASN A 38 11.59 14.22 2.08
N LYS A 39 12.73 13.53 1.91
CA LYS A 39 13.64 13.77 0.77
C LYS A 39 13.01 13.44 -0.58
N LEU A 40 12.12 12.45 -0.62
CA LEU A 40 11.40 12.05 -1.82
C LEU A 40 10.11 12.88 -2.03
N GLY A 41 9.82 13.86 -1.16
CA GLY A 41 8.61 14.68 -1.23
C GLY A 41 7.32 13.94 -0.86
N TYR A 42 7.41 12.77 -0.21
CA TYR A 42 6.24 12.02 0.25
C TYR A 42 5.80 12.54 1.61
N GLU A 43 4.54 12.92 1.67
CA GLU A 43 3.90 13.27 2.92
C GLU A 43 3.23 12.03 3.52
N THR A 44 3.49 11.81 4.82
CA THR A 44 2.85 10.74 5.58
C THR A 44 1.56 11.24 6.19
N LEU A 45 0.46 10.57 5.88
CA LEU A 45 -0.85 10.92 6.40
C LEU A 45 -0.94 10.58 7.91
N PRO A 46 -1.39 11.50 8.78
CA PRO A 46 -1.53 11.23 10.21
C PRO A 46 -2.44 10.02 10.43
N HIS A 47 -1.97 9.01 11.15
CA HIS A 47 -2.70 7.75 11.28
C HIS A 47 -2.88 7.35 12.75
N PRO A 48 -4.09 6.96 13.19
CA PRO A 48 -4.30 6.49 14.55
C PRO A 48 -3.40 5.29 14.89
N PRO A 49 -2.89 5.19 16.13
CA PRO A 49 -2.16 4.02 16.58
C PRO A 49 -3.01 2.76 16.35
N CYS A 50 -2.43 1.77 15.67
CA CYS A 50 -3.03 0.43 15.53
C CYS A 50 -4.37 0.33 14.79
N SER A 51 -4.69 1.20 13.83
CA SER A 51 -5.78 0.86 12.90
C SER A 51 -5.29 -0.25 11.95
N ARG A 52 -5.82 -1.48 12.11
CA ARG A 52 -5.54 -2.61 11.21
C ARG A 52 -6.28 -2.38 9.89
N LYS A 53 -5.76 -1.49 9.06
CA LYS A 53 -6.27 -1.25 7.71
C LYS A 53 -6.00 -2.48 6.84
N ARG A 54 -7.04 -3.27 6.57
CA ARG A 54 -7.00 -4.31 5.54
C ARG A 54 -6.90 -3.62 4.19
N THR A 55 -5.73 -3.68 3.54
CA THR A 55 -5.58 -3.14 2.19
C THR A 55 -6.44 -3.95 1.22
N PRO A 56 -6.99 -3.33 0.16
CA PRO A 56 -7.90 -4.01 -0.76
C PRO A 56 -7.24 -5.19 -1.50
N LEU A 57 -5.91 -5.22 -1.56
CA LEU A 57 -5.14 -6.25 -2.25
C LEU A 57 -5.14 -7.61 -1.54
N PHE A 58 -5.24 -7.63 -0.20
CA PHE A 58 -5.06 -8.87 0.55
C PHE A 58 -6.20 -9.88 0.33
N LYS A 59 -7.45 -9.43 0.15
CA LYS A 59 -8.57 -10.37 -0.04
C LYS A 59 -8.47 -11.20 -1.34
N PRO A 60 -8.26 -10.59 -2.53
CA PRO A 60 -8.02 -11.35 -3.75
C PRO A 60 -6.77 -12.24 -3.66
N LEU A 61 -5.73 -11.76 -2.97
CA LEU A 61 -4.50 -12.51 -2.79
C LEU A 61 -4.71 -13.75 -1.90
N ASP A 62 -5.38 -13.61 -0.77
CA ASP A 62 -5.70 -14.71 0.14
C ASP A 62 -6.50 -15.79 -0.58
N ASN A 63 -7.49 -15.38 -1.40
CA ASN A 63 -8.27 -16.31 -2.22
C ASN A 63 -7.39 -17.03 -3.26
N PHE A 64 -6.47 -16.32 -3.91
CA PHE A 64 -5.55 -16.90 -4.87
C PHE A 64 -4.60 -17.93 -4.24
N LEU A 65 -4.17 -17.70 -3.00
CA LEU A 65 -3.21 -18.54 -2.27
C LEU A 65 -3.85 -19.75 -1.58
N LYS A 66 -5.16 -19.73 -1.30
CA LYS A 66 -5.87 -20.65 -0.39
C LYS A 66 -5.69 -22.16 -0.66
N GLN A 67 -5.22 -22.54 -1.85
CA GLN A 67 -5.01 -23.95 -2.24
C GLN A 67 -3.72 -24.16 -3.04
N LYS A 68 -2.77 -23.21 -2.98
CA LYS A 68 -1.50 -23.31 -3.69
C LYS A 68 -0.38 -23.65 -2.71
N VAL A 69 0.41 -24.68 -3.04
CA VAL A 69 1.63 -25.02 -2.32
C VAL A 69 2.81 -24.72 -3.23
N PHE A 70 3.81 -24.02 -2.69
CA PHE A 70 5.00 -23.62 -3.43
C PHE A 70 6.22 -24.28 -2.79
N ASN A 71 6.90 -25.13 -3.56
CA ASN A 71 8.08 -25.87 -3.08
C ASN A 71 9.38 -25.09 -3.29
N LYS A 72 9.31 -23.94 -3.97
CA LYS A 72 10.45 -23.06 -4.28
C LYS A 72 10.01 -21.60 -4.25
N GLN A 73 10.85 -20.75 -3.66
CA GLN A 73 10.63 -19.30 -3.61
C GLN A 73 10.55 -18.69 -5.01
N SER A 74 11.40 -19.12 -5.96
CA SER A 74 11.38 -18.60 -7.33
C SER A 74 10.05 -18.84 -8.06
N VAL A 75 9.38 -19.97 -7.78
CA VAL A 75 8.06 -20.27 -8.33
C VAL A 75 7.01 -19.34 -7.73
N LEU A 76 7.08 -19.09 -6.42
CA LEU A 76 6.20 -18.14 -5.73
C LEU A 76 6.35 -16.73 -6.31
N GLU A 77 7.59 -16.25 -6.44
CA GLU A 77 7.90 -14.91 -6.96
C GLU A 77 7.39 -14.73 -8.40
N ASN A 78 7.61 -15.72 -9.27
CA ASN A 78 7.12 -15.67 -10.65
C ASN A 78 5.59 -15.62 -10.71
N VAL A 79 4.91 -16.44 -9.90
CA VAL A 79 3.45 -16.47 -9.84
C VAL A 79 2.89 -15.13 -9.31
N PHE A 80 3.54 -14.53 -8.32
CA PHE A 80 3.19 -13.19 -7.83
C PHE A 80 3.37 -12.11 -8.90
N LEU A 81 4.48 -12.13 -9.64
CA LEU A 81 4.74 -11.19 -10.74
C LEU A 81 3.69 -11.32 -11.85
N GLN A 82 3.30 -12.56 -12.19
CA GLN A 82 2.22 -12.81 -13.14
C GLN A 82 0.89 -12.25 -12.63
N LEU A 83 0.50 -12.54 -11.39
CA LEU A 83 -0.74 -12.02 -10.80
C LEU A 83 -0.79 -10.48 -10.84
N TYR A 84 0.32 -9.82 -10.50
CA TYR A 84 0.42 -8.36 -10.55
C TYR A 84 0.28 -7.83 -11.97
N ARG A 85 0.92 -8.48 -12.96
CA ARG A 85 0.80 -8.12 -14.38
C ARG A 85 -0.64 -8.28 -14.88
N PHE A 86 -1.29 -9.41 -14.57
CA PHE A 86 -2.68 -9.66 -14.98
C PHE A 86 -3.67 -8.63 -14.42
N GLN A 87 -3.50 -8.17 -13.18
CA GLN A 87 -4.36 -7.13 -12.60
C GLN A 87 -4.17 -5.74 -13.26
N ASN A 88 -3.03 -5.46 -13.89
CA ASN A 88 -2.76 -4.18 -14.56
C ASN A 88 -3.20 -4.14 -16.03
N VAL A 89 -3.44 -5.29 -16.67
CA VAL A 89 -3.87 -5.35 -18.09
C VAL A 89 -5.36 -5.01 -18.26
N GLY A 90 -6.18 -5.16 -17.22
CA GLY A 90 -7.63 -4.87 -17.26
C GLY A 90 -8.04 -3.40 -17.10
N ILE A 91 -7.12 -2.44 -17.22
CA ILE A 91 -7.41 -0.99 -17.02
C ILE A 91 -7.26 -0.18 -18.34
N LEU A 92 -6.98 -0.85 -19.48
CA LEU A 92 -6.84 -0.19 -20.80
C LEU A 92 -7.82 -0.71 -21.87
N SER A 93 -8.96 -1.27 -21.48
CA SER A 93 -10.04 -1.68 -22.39
C SER A 93 -11.31 -0.88 -22.14
#